data_AF-A0A058ZXY6-F1
#
_entry.id   AF-A0A058ZXY6-F1
#
_cell.length_a   1.000
_cell.length_b   1.000
_cell.length_c   1.000
_cell.angle_alpha   90.00
_cell.angle_beta   90.00
_cell.angle_gamma   90.00
#
_symmetry.space_group_name_H-M   'P 1'
#
loop_
_entity.id
_entity.type
_entity.pdbx_description
1 polymer ?
#
loop_
_entity_poly.entity_id
_entity_poly.type
_entity_poly.pdbx_seq_one_letter_code
_entity_poly.pdbx_strand_id
1 'polypeptide(L)'
;MNTLYASLRSLLPVEYIKGKRATSDHITGAVNYINHLERNINEMGRRRDELKRGKSVCLGSPGPEVWSSGTNSSTTALSVRPCLDGVEIVIRSASSSDQDHNFPLSKVLQLLLEEGISVASCVSTRTSETIFIHTIQSEVY
;
A
#
# COMPACT_ATOMS: atom_id res chain seq x y z
N MET A 1 17.88 19.95 31.27
CA MET A 1 18.44 18.65 30.85
C MET A 1 17.43 17.51 31.00
N ASN A 2 16.81 17.31 32.17
CA ASN A 2 15.85 16.21 32.39
C ASN A 2 14.65 16.19 31.44
N THR A 3 14.17 17.35 30.98
CA THR A 3 13.06 17.47 30.02
C THR A 3 13.39 16.84 28.66
N LEU A 4 14.59 17.09 28.13
CA LEU A 4 15.03 16.53 26.84
C LEU A 4 15.17 15.00 26.91
N TYR A 5 15.74 14.47 27.99
CA TYR A 5 15.87 13.02 28.18
C TYR A 5 14.51 12.34 28.37
N ALA A 6 13.58 12.99 29.08
CA ALA A 6 12.21 12.49 29.21
C ALA A 6 11.50 12.44 27.85
N SER A 7 11.61 13.50 27.04
CA SER A 7 11.05 13.54 25.69
C SER A 7 11.69 12.50 24.76
N LEU A 8 13.01 12.33 24.81
CA LEU A 8 13.68 11.28 24.04
C LEU A 8 13.14 9.90 24.42
N ARG A 9 13.05 9.60 25.72
CA ARG A 9 12.58 8.31 26.21
C ARG A 9 11.12 8.03 25.81
N SER A 10 10.25 9.03 25.77
CA SER A 10 8.85 8.85 25.36
C SER A 10 8.67 8.54 23.87
N LEU A 11 9.65 8.87 23.03
CA LEU A 11 9.63 8.60 21.59
C LEU A 11 10.19 7.22 21.22
N LEU A 12 10.83 6.52 22.16
CA LEU A 12 11.49 5.25 21.90
C LEU A 12 10.56 4.07 22.19
N PRO A 13 10.46 3.10 21.27
CA PRO A 13 9.73 1.86 21.53
C PRO A 13 10.35 1.10 22.70
N VAL A 14 9.49 0.38 23.44
CA VAL A 14 9.86 -0.29 24.69
C VAL A 14 11.00 -1.27 24.45
N GLU A 15 11.06 -1.93 23.29
CA GLU A 15 12.07 -2.91 22.89
C GLU A 15 13.50 -2.34 22.95
N TYR A 16 13.66 -1.05 22.67
CA TYR A 16 14.98 -0.38 22.62
C TYR A 16 15.44 0.15 23.98
N ILE A 17 14.52 0.35 24.92
CA ILE A 17 14.76 0.98 26.23
C ILE A 17 14.38 0.10 27.44
N LYS A 18 13.84 -1.11 27.23
CA LYS A 18 13.41 -2.03 28.31
C LYS A 18 14.60 -2.41 29.19
N GLY A 19 14.44 -2.28 30.50
CA GLY A 19 15.47 -2.62 31.49
C GLY A 19 16.64 -1.63 31.58
N LYS A 20 16.76 -0.68 30.65
CA LYS A 20 17.84 0.32 30.61
C LYS A 20 17.44 1.55 31.43
N ARG A 21 18.22 1.88 32.45
CA ARG A 21 17.97 3.06 33.33
C ARG A 21 18.96 4.20 33.10
N ALA A 22 20.14 3.94 32.54
CA ALA A 22 21.12 4.99 32.28
C ALA A 22 20.75 5.82 31.05
N THR A 23 21.05 7.11 31.09
CA THR A 23 20.81 8.03 29.96
C THR A 23 21.66 7.66 28.74
N SER A 24 22.88 7.16 28.94
CA SER A 24 23.74 6.62 27.88
C SER A 24 23.06 5.47 27.13
N ASP A 25 22.43 4.56 27.86
CA ASP A 25 21.75 3.39 27.27
C ASP A 25 20.52 3.83 26.45
N HIS A 26 19.82 4.88 26.87
CA HIS A 26 18.71 5.46 26.10
C HIS A 26 19.20 6.13 24.83
N ILE A 27 20.34 6.83 24.87
CA ILE A 27 20.97 7.43 23.68
C ILE A 27 21.36 6.32 22.69
N THR A 28 22.02 5.25 23.16
CA THR A 28 22.35 4.11 22.30
C THR A 28 21.10 3.41 21.76
N GLY A 29 20.05 3.28 22.57
CA GLY A 29 18.74 2.80 22.14
C GLY A 29 18.13 3.66 21.02
N ALA A 30 18.25 4.98 21.13
CA ALA A 30 17.79 5.92 20.12
C ALA A 30 18.55 5.77 18.80
N VAL A 31 19.87 5.66 18.83
CA VAL A 31 20.69 5.42 17.63
C VAL A 31 20.28 4.11 16.94
N ASN A 32 20.06 3.04 17.71
CA ASN A 32 19.62 1.77 17.16
C ASN A 32 18.22 1.85 16.54
N TYR A 33 17.31 2.62 17.14
CA TYR A 33 15.97 2.82 16.61
C TYR A 33 15.98 3.66 15.33
N ILE A 34 16.77 4.74 15.27
CA ILE A 34 16.98 5.53 14.05
C ILE A 34 17.48 4.63 12.91
N ASN A 35 18.51 3.81 13.17
CA ASN A 35 19.03 2.86 12.19
C ASN A 35 17.98 1.83 11.72
N HIS A 36 17.07 1.39 12.61
CA HIS A 36 15.95 0.54 12.19
C HIS A 36 15.03 1.31 11.25
N LEU A 37 14.57 2.49 11.65
CA LEU A 37 13.66 3.30 10.82
C LEU A 37 14.25 3.61 9.44
N GLU A 38 15.53 3.96 9.35
CA GLU A 38 16.21 4.18 8.06
C GLU A 38 16.18 2.95 7.16
N ARG A 39 16.45 1.75 7.72
CA ARG A 39 16.34 0.50 6.96
C ARG A 39 14.92 0.23 6.50
N ASN A 40 13.94 0.44 7.38
CA ASN A 40 12.53 0.25 7.05
C ASN A 40 12.09 1.20 5.92
N ILE A 41 12.45 2.47 5.98
CA ILE A 41 12.18 3.45 4.92
C ILE A 41 12.79 3.01 3.58
N ASN A 42 14.05 2.53 3.59
CA ASN A 42 14.71 2.06 2.39
C ASN A 42 14.04 0.79 1.82
N GLU A 43 13.68 -0.16 2.67
CA GLU A 43 12.97 -1.37 2.25
C GLU A 43 11.60 -1.07 1.66
N MET A 44 10.82 -0.20 2.33
CA MET A 44 9.54 0.28 1.82
C MET A 44 9.70 1.05 0.51
N GLY A 45 10.79 1.82 0.36
CA GLY A 45 11.17 2.47 -0.90
C GLY A 45 11.43 1.47 -2.02
N ARG A 46 12.26 0.44 -1.76
CA ARG A 46 12.54 -0.63 -2.71
C ARG A 46 11.28 -1.38 -3.14
N ARG A 47 10.39 -1.72 -2.20
CA ARG A 47 9.10 -2.37 -2.49
C ARG A 47 8.20 -1.50 -3.37
N ARG A 48 8.14 -0.19 -3.10
CA ARG A 48 7.43 0.78 -3.95
C ARG A 48 7.99 0.80 -5.37
N ASP A 49 9.32 0.84 -5.50
CA ASP A 49 9.99 0.89 -6.81
C ASP A 49 9.86 -0.43 -7.57
N GLU A 50 9.83 -1.56 -6.89
CA GLU A 50 9.48 -2.87 -7.45
C GLU A 50 8.06 -2.90 -7.99
N LEU A 51 7.09 -2.43 -7.21
CA LEU A 51 5.69 -2.34 -7.66
C LEU A 51 5.53 -1.36 -8.83
N LYS A 52 6.28 -0.25 -8.84
CA LYS A 52 6.30 0.72 -9.94
C LYS A 52 6.97 0.13 -11.19
N ARG A 53 8.05 -0.64 -11.04
CA ARG A 53 8.74 -1.32 -12.15
C ARG A 53 7.92 -2.49 -12.71
N GLY A 54 7.17 -3.20 -11.87
CA GLY A 54 6.17 -4.18 -12.30
C GLY A 54 5.04 -3.56 -13.14
N LYS A 55 4.82 -2.25 -13.02
CA LYS A 55 3.95 -1.45 -13.92
C LYS A 55 4.67 -0.89 -15.15
N SER A 56 6.01 -0.98 -15.19
CA SER A 56 6.87 -0.39 -16.23
C SER A 56 7.43 -1.46 -17.18
N VAL A 57 6.60 -2.41 -17.60
CA VAL A 57 6.63 -2.83 -19.00
C VAL A 57 5.60 -1.94 -19.68
N CYS A 58 6.10 -0.95 -20.43
CA CYS A 58 5.35 0.11 -21.13
C CYS A 58 4.98 1.34 -20.27
N LEU A 59 5.95 2.21 -19.96
CA LEU A 59 5.69 3.66 -19.90
C LEU A 59 7.00 4.41 -20.17
N GLY A 60 7.16 4.82 -21.42
CA GLY A 60 8.17 5.79 -21.82
C GLY A 60 7.92 7.17 -21.20
N SER A 61 9.00 7.93 -21.13
CA SER A 61 9.21 9.27 -20.59
C SER A 61 8.06 10.30 -20.70
N PRO A 62 8.04 11.33 -19.83
CA PRO A 62 7.04 12.39 -19.84
C PRO A 62 7.37 13.43 -20.92
N GLY A 63 6.52 13.53 -21.94
CA GLY A 63 6.43 14.65 -22.88
C GLY A 63 4.99 15.17 -22.90
N PRO A 64 4.75 16.49 -23.00
CA PRO A 64 3.42 17.08 -22.97
C PRO A 64 2.75 17.00 -24.34
N GLU A 65 2.52 15.80 -24.85
CA GLU A 65 1.78 15.62 -26.11
C GLU A 65 0.74 14.52 -25.96
N VAL A 66 -0.51 14.92 -26.16
CA VAL A 66 -1.69 14.11 -26.48
C VAL A 66 -1.34 12.68 -26.94
N TRP A 67 -1.42 11.69 -26.05
CA TRP A 67 -1.33 10.28 -26.45
C TRP A 67 -2.74 9.70 -26.59
N SER A 68 -3.28 9.84 -27.80
CA SER A 68 -4.16 8.82 -28.37
C SER A 68 -3.27 7.86 -29.15
N SER A 69 -2.97 6.69 -28.57
CA SER A 69 -2.53 5.52 -29.33
C SER A 69 -2.81 4.24 -28.52
N GLY A 70 -3.98 3.68 -28.81
CA GLY A 70 -4.18 2.25 -29.11
C GLY A 70 -3.54 1.22 -28.19
N THR A 71 -4.09 1.03 -27.01
CA THR A 71 -4.36 -0.30 -26.44
C THR A 71 -5.52 -0.10 -25.47
N ASN A 72 -6.63 -0.78 -25.74
CA ASN A 72 -7.95 -0.65 -25.13
C ASN A 72 -7.89 -0.25 -23.64
N SER A 73 -8.00 1.06 -23.38
CA SER A 73 -7.98 1.63 -22.04
C SER A 73 -9.29 1.28 -21.36
N SER A 74 -9.33 0.14 -20.68
CA SER A 74 -10.35 -0.14 -19.68
C SER A 74 -10.21 0.92 -18.58
N THR A 75 -11.12 1.90 -18.58
CA THR A 75 -11.16 2.96 -17.58
C THR A 75 -11.36 2.32 -16.21
N THR A 76 -10.30 2.30 -15.41
CA THR A 76 -10.30 1.69 -14.08
C THR A 76 -10.26 2.78 -13.04
N ALA A 77 -11.33 2.93 -12.25
CA ALA A 77 -11.36 3.85 -11.12
C ALA A 77 -11.19 3.06 -9.81
N LEU A 78 -10.25 3.49 -8.97
CA LEU A 78 -9.98 2.90 -7.66
C LEU A 78 -10.36 3.92 -6.57
N SER A 79 -11.14 3.48 -5.60
CA SER A 79 -11.42 4.25 -4.38
C SER A 79 -11.14 3.38 -3.17
N VAL A 80 -10.47 3.93 -2.17
CA VAL A 80 -10.18 3.27 -0.91
C VAL A 80 -10.82 4.09 0.20
N ARG A 81 -11.63 3.44 1.02
CA ARG A 81 -12.41 4.08 2.09
C ARG A 81 -12.29 3.28 3.39
N PRO A 82 -12.29 3.94 4.56
CA PRO A 82 -12.42 3.21 5.82
C PRO A 82 -13.80 2.55 5.91
N CYS A 83 -13.85 1.34 6.47
CA CYS A 83 -15.09 0.65 6.84
C CYS A 83 -15.10 0.38 8.36
N LEU A 84 -16.18 -0.22 8.89
CA LEU A 84 -16.38 -0.39 10.33
C LEU A 84 -15.23 -1.11 11.04
N ASP A 85 -14.61 -2.10 10.37
CA ASP A 85 -13.57 -2.95 10.96
C ASP A 85 -12.31 -3.05 10.08
N GLY A 86 -12.11 -2.05 9.20
CA GLY A 86 -10.91 -2.02 8.35
C GLY A 86 -11.05 -1.12 7.12
N VAL A 87 -10.79 -1.68 5.94
CA VAL A 87 -10.72 -0.92 4.69
C VAL A 87 -11.61 -1.53 3.61
N GLU A 88 -12.37 -0.68 2.93
CA GLU A 88 -13.14 -1.00 1.74
C GLU A 88 -12.42 -0.48 0.48
N ILE A 89 -12.13 -1.37 -0.46
CA ILE A 89 -11.53 -1.06 -1.75
C ILE A 89 -12.60 -1.25 -2.82
N VAL A 90 -12.95 -0.18 -3.51
CA VAL A 90 -13.92 -0.17 -4.61
C VAL A 90 -13.19 0.03 -5.93
N ILE A 91 -13.31 -0.94 -6.82
CA ILE A 91 -12.70 -0.92 -8.14
C ILE A 91 -13.81 -0.94 -9.18
N ARG A 92 -13.89 0.11 -10.00
CA ARG A 92 -14.75 0.13 -11.18
C ARG A 92 -13.91 -0.21 -12.40
N SER A 93 -14.28 -1.25 -13.13
CA SER A 93 -13.64 -1.64 -14.39
C SER A 93 -14.66 -1.61 -15.53
N ALA A 94 -14.28 -1.03 -16.66
CA ALA A 94 -15.03 -1.07 -17.90
C ALA A 94 -14.33 -1.99 -18.92
N SER A 95 -15.01 -3.03 -19.41
CA SER A 95 -14.55 -3.86 -20.52
C SER A 95 -15.07 -3.29 -21.84
N SER A 96 -14.18 -3.01 -22.80
CA SER A 96 -14.52 -2.39 -24.09
C SER A 96 -14.59 -3.36 -25.27
N SER A 97 -14.47 -4.67 -25.06
CA SER A 97 -14.61 -5.65 -26.16
C SER A 97 -14.87 -7.07 -25.65
N ASP A 98 -15.50 -7.88 -26.50
CA ASP A 98 -15.83 -9.32 -26.39
C ASP A 98 -14.62 -10.27 -26.23
N GLN A 99 -13.45 -9.74 -25.90
CA GLN A 99 -12.28 -10.52 -25.51
C GLN A 99 -12.01 -10.30 -24.03
N ASP A 100 -11.90 -11.42 -23.31
CA ASP A 100 -11.57 -11.64 -21.90
C ASP A 100 -10.41 -10.78 -21.35
N HIS A 101 -10.57 -9.47 -21.33
CA HIS A 101 -9.77 -8.55 -20.55
C HIS A 101 -10.50 -8.27 -19.24
N ASN A 102 -10.85 -9.35 -18.54
CA ASN A 102 -11.41 -9.24 -17.21
C ASN A 102 -10.35 -8.58 -16.31
N PHE A 103 -10.75 -7.56 -15.56
CA PHE A 103 -9.88 -6.89 -14.60
C PHE A 103 -9.16 -7.94 -13.73
N PRO A 104 -7.82 -7.87 -13.53
CA PRO A 104 -7.06 -8.93 -12.88
C PRO A 104 -7.27 -8.90 -11.35
N LEU A 105 -8.50 -9.13 -10.89
CA LEU A 105 -8.90 -9.14 -9.49
C LEU A 105 -8.06 -10.15 -8.69
N SER A 106 -7.73 -11.29 -9.31
CA SER A 106 -6.83 -12.31 -8.71
C SER A 106 -5.47 -11.73 -8.33
N LYS A 107 -4.87 -10.88 -9.17
CA LYS A 107 -3.59 -10.22 -8.86
C LYS A 107 -3.75 -9.22 -7.71
N VAL A 108 -4.87 -8.51 -7.65
CA VAL A 108 -5.15 -7.58 -6.53
C VAL A 108 -5.24 -8.36 -5.22
N LEU A 109 -6.01 -9.46 -5.19
CA LEU A 109 -6.14 -10.29 -4.00
C LEU A 109 -4.80 -10.92 -3.58
N GLN A 110 -3.99 -11.35 -4.54
CA GLN A 110 -2.64 -11.85 -4.26
C GLN A 110 -1.75 -10.77 -3.62
N LEU A 111 -1.76 -9.54 -4.15
CA LEU A 111 -1.01 -8.44 -3.56
C LEU A 111 -1.47 -8.12 -2.14
N LEU A 112 -2.79 -8.13 -1.89
CA LEU A 112 -3.31 -7.93 -0.52
C LEU A 112 -2.79 -9.01 0.44
N LEU A 113 -2.76 -10.26 -0.01
CA LEU A 113 -2.23 -11.38 0.77
C LEU A 113 -0.72 -11.21 1.06
N GLU A 114 0.07 -10.82 0.06
CA GLU A 114 1.52 -10.58 0.20
C GLU A 114 1.82 -9.43 1.17
N GLU A 115 0.94 -8.43 1.26
CA GLU A 115 1.01 -7.32 2.22
C GLU A 115 0.45 -7.69 3.61
N GLY A 116 -0.05 -8.91 3.82
CA GLY A 116 -0.63 -9.36 5.08
C GLY A 116 -2.00 -8.76 5.38
N ILE A 117 -2.71 -8.25 4.37
CA ILE A 117 -4.03 -7.67 4.49
C ILE A 117 -5.06 -8.80 4.36
N SER A 118 -5.73 -9.15 5.46
CA SER A 118 -6.79 -10.16 5.44
C SER A 118 -8.03 -9.62 4.75
N VAL A 119 -8.57 -10.41 3.81
CA VAL A 119 -9.79 -10.07 3.06
C VAL A 119 -10.97 -10.80 3.70
N ALA A 120 -11.87 -10.05 4.32
CA ALA A 120 -13.09 -10.56 4.94
C ALA A 120 -14.19 -10.85 3.91
N SER A 121 -14.31 -10.00 2.87
CA SER A 121 -15.27 -10.22 1.79
C SER A 121 -14.81 -9.62 0.47
N CYS A 122 -15.22 -10.24 -0.64
CA CYS A 122 -15.05 -9.70 -1.97
C CYS A 122 -16.35 -9.89 -2.74
N VAL A 123 -16.99 -8.79 -3.14
CA VAL A 123 -18.25 -8.80 -3.88
C VAL A 123 -18.04 -8.12 -5.22
N SER A 124 -18.43 -8.80 -6.29
CA SER A 124 -18.36 -8.25 -7.65
C SER A 124 -19.77 -8.05 -8.19
N THR A 125 -20.11 -6.81 -8.49
CA THR A 125 -21.42 -6.43 -9.00
C THR A 125 -21.27 -5.91 -10.43
N ARG A 126 -22.04 -6.48 -11.36
CA ARG A 126 -22.12 -5.97 -12.74
C ARG A 126 -23.20 -4.89 -12.81
N THR A 127 -22.83 -3.64 -13.06
CA THR A 127 -23.80 -2.52 -13.13
C THR A 127 -24.28 -2.23 -14.55
N SER A 128 -23.55 -2.68 -15.56
CA SER A 128 -23.93 -2.57 -16.98
C SER A 128 -23.26 -3.72 -17.75
N GLU A 129 -23.61 -3.91 -19.03
CA GLU A 129 -23.00 -4.98 -19.83
C GLU A 129 -21.46 -4.92 -19.86
N THR A 130 -20.90 -3.72 -19.73
CA THR A 130 -19.47 -3.47 -19.80
C THR A 130 -18.84 -3.08 -18.46
N ILE A 131 -19.60 -2.79 -17.41
CA ILE A 131 -19.07 -2.20 -16.16
C ILE A 131 -19.24 -3.16 -14.97
N PHE A 132 -18.11 -3.48 -14.34
CA PHE A 132 -18.04 -4.23 -13.09
C PHE A 132 -17.54 -3.34 -11.95
N ILE A 133 -18.13 -3.53 -10.77
CA ILE A 133 -17.71 -2.92 -9.51
C ILE A 133 -17.29 -4.05 -8.58
N HIS A 134 -16.01 -4.08 -8.20
CA HIS A 134 -15.48 -4.99 -7.20
C HIS A 134 -15.34 -4.23 -5.88
N THR A 135 -15.99 -4.73 -4.84
CA THR A 135 -15.88 -4.23 -3.48
C THR A 135 -15.15 -5.27 -2.64
N ILE A 136 -13.99 -4.92 -2.12
CA ILE A 136 -13.17 -5.77 -1.24
C ILE A 136 -13.21 -5.15 0.14
N GLN A 137 -13.59 -5.93 1.15
CA GLN A 137 -13.54 -5.51 2.55
C GLN A 137 -12.43 -6.27 3.25
N SER A 138 -11.59 -5.54 3.96
CA SER A 138 -10.52 -6.07 4.79
C SER A 138 -10.83 -5.86 6.26
N GLU A 139 -10.43 -6.85 7.06
CA GLU A 139 -10.44 -6.82 8.53
C GLU A 139 -9.08 -6.35 9.06
N VAL A 140 -9.10 -5.47 10.06
CA VAL A 140 -7.91 -5.04 10.81
C VAL A 140 -7.91 -5.77 12.15
N TYR A 141 -6.99 -6.73 12.30
CA TYR A 141 -6.74 -7.41 13.56
C TYR A 141 -5.84 -6.58 14.50
#